data_AF-A0AA96HP57-F1
#
_entry.id   AF-A0AA96HP57-F1
#
_cell.length_a   1.000
_cell.length_b   1.000
_cell.length_c   1.000
_cell.angle_alpha   90.00
_cell.angle_beta   90.00
_cell.angle_gamma   90.00
#
_symmetry.space_group_name_H-M   'P 1'
#
loop_
_entity.id
_entity.type
_entity.pdbx_description
1 polymer ?
#
loop_
_entity_poly.entity_id
_entity_poly.type
_entity_poly.pdbx_seq_one_letter_code
_entity_poly.pdbx_strand_id
1 'polypeptide(L)'
;MFKKAVASVALTGAALVSGEALAVNCDGLPVWSASSVFTNGTQVQHEANAYTANWWTQGANPTTNSGPWQVWTHDGACSSSSSSSSSSSSSSSSSSSSSSSSSSSSSSSSSSSSSSSSSSSSSSSSSSGGSTCPSYSAGSAYSSGAKVTNAGGYFKCTVAGWCSSGNAAYEPGVGWAYSYAWADIPASECGGSTSSSSSSSSSSSSSSSSSSSSSSSSSSSSSSSSSSSSSSSSGGTCGVQASSGGYTMCRSDLEARETELTSSPLFTRVKQDIQVRPESEVLAIAPKSASNPDNVKRVERIVSEAEFDFIFPLRNPAYTYVGFLQSIGKFPGYCADYPGQDSDAICRKLLATLIAHGGQETGAHDPNSPYDSWRQAMYFLREAGCVEGGAGCGYDVTCDPNSWQGQKWPCGAGAQYYGRGFKQLSYNFNYGPFSYALFGDVTVFLNEPDKVATSYYPIASAIWFSVTPQSPKPSILHIMDGTWVPNEVDLARGIRPGFGATTNVVNGGIECGQSTDGVNEKPQSANRIEYYKGIAAHLNVPIGADEELGCAGQDSYVVEGAGGLLLNWDQDWGYYPDMPGGKSFACKLVGYQTAYDALEKGGYEECVKNYFGVTVLDK
;
A
#
# COMPACT_ATOMS: atom_id res chain seq x y z
N MET A 1 -52.66 -27.66 -37.91
CA MET A 1 -53.99 -27.43 -38.52
C MET A 1 -54.60 -26.19 -37.89
N PHE A 2 -55.33 -25.36 -38.67
CA PHE A 2 -56.08 -24.15 -38.26
C PHE A 2 -55.20 -23.00 -37.65
N LYS A 3 -55.19 -21.76 -38.19
CA LYS A 3 -56.27 -20.73 -38.26
C LYS A 3 -56.69 -20.31 -36.83
N LYS A 4 -56.68 -19.03 -36.42
CA LYS A 4 -56.72 -17.73 -37.13
C LYS A 4 -56.14 -16.57 -36.27
N ALA A 5 -55.92 -15.45 -36.94
CA ALA A 5 -55.89 -14.04 -36.50
C ALA A 5 -56.82 -13.68 -35.30
N VAL A 6 -56.62 -12.56 -34.57
CA VAL A 6 -57.01 -11.18 -34.98
C VAL A 6 -56.50 -10.12 -33.96
N ALA A 7 -56.07 -8.92 -34.45
CA ALA A 7 -56.11 -7.53 -33.89
C ALA A 7 -55.84 -7.21 -32.39
N SER A 8 -55.41 -6.01 -31.94
CA SER A 8 -54.76 -4.81 -32.53
C SER A 8 -54.44 -3.79 -31.39
N VAL A 9 -53.76 -2.66 -31.70
CA VAL A 9 -53.65 -1.40 -30.90
C VAL A 9 -52.76 -1.52 -29.63
N ALA A 10 -51.50 -1.09 -29.59
CA ALA A 10 -50.93 0.27 -29.64
C ALA A 10 -51.14 1.14 -28.36
N LEU A 11 -50.04 1.45 -27.64
CA LEU A 11 -49.58 2.84 -27.50
C LEU A 11 -48.09 2.93 -27.10
N THR A 12 -47.52 4.12 -27.35
CA THR A 12 -46.12 4.52 -27.21
C THR A 12 -45.78 5.09 -25.83
N GLY A 13 -44.48 5.09 -25.47
CA GLY A 13 -43.91 6.11 -24.56
C GLY A 13 -42.84 5.59 -23.61
N ALA A 14 -41.56 5.74 -23.98
CA ALA A 14 -40.44 5.61 -23.05
C ALA A 14 -40.01 7.01 -22.60
N ALA A 15 -39.90 7.23 -21.28
CA ALA A 15 -39.38 8.46 -20.69
C ALA A 15 -38.09 8.16 -19.94
N LEU A 16 -37.07 9.01 -20.13
CA LEU A 16 -35.82 8.98 -19.39
C LEU A 16 -36.07 9.55 -17.99
N VAL A 17 -35.67 8.81 -16.94
CA VAL A 17 -35.69 9.32 -15.57
C VAL A 17 -34.32 9.88 -15.24
N SER A 18 -34.25 11.18 -14.98
CA SER A 18 -33.08 11.83 -14.38
C SER A 18 -33.23 11.76 -12.86
N GLY A 19 -32.15 11.52 -12.11
CA GLY A 19 -32.19 11.55 -10.66
C GLY A 19 -32.39 12.97 -10.14
N GLU A 20 -33.43 13.19 -9.33
CA GLU A 20 -33.68 14.48 -8.69
C GLU A 20 -32.79 14.65 -7.45
N ALA A 21 -32.10 15.78 -7.36
CA ALA A 21 -31.41 16.18 -6.13
C ALA A 21 -32.46 16.66 -5.11
N LEU A 22 -32.43 16.10 -3.89
CA LEU A 22 -33.33 16.51 -2.82
C LEU A 22 -33.02 17.96 -2.40
N ALA A 23 -34.03 18.83 -2.50
CA ALA A 23 -33.91 20.21 -2.07
C ALA A 23 -34.16 20.35 -0.56
N VAL A 24 -33.28 21.06 0.13
CA VAL A 24 -33.34 21.32 1.57
C VAL A 24 -34.15 22.59 1.82
N ASN A 25 -35.01 22.58 2.84
CA ASN A 25 -35.66 23.82 3.27
C ASN A 25 -34.67 24.68 4.08
N CYS A 26 -34.27 25.82 3.51
CA CYS A 26 -33.36 26.78 4.13
C CYS A 26 -34.09 27.93 4.85
N ASP A 27 -35.43 27.93 4.89
CA ASP A 27 -36.21 28.98 5.56
C ASP A 27 -35.89 29.00 7.06
N GLY A 28 -35.30 30.10 7.52
CA GLY A 28 -34.88 30.29 8.91
C GLY A 28 -33.44 29.89 9.23
N LEU A 29 -32.69 29.30 8.28
CA LEU A 29 -31.26 29.05 8.48
C LEU A 29 -30.47 30.38 8.47
N PRO A 30 -29.55 30.61 9.42
CA PRO A 30 -28.68 31.79 9.38
C PRO A 30 -27.74 31.73 8.17
N VAL A 31 -27.51 32.87 7.53
CA VAL A 31 -26.51 32.97 6.46
C VAL A 31 -25.11 32.83 7.08
N TRP A 32 -24.27 31.99 6.48
CA TRP A 32 -22.89 31.82 6.91
C TRP A 32 -22.11 33.15 6.86
N SER A 33 -21.21 33.36 7.81
CA SER A 33 -20.30 34.50 7.84
C SER A 33 -18.96 34.07 8.42
N ALA A 34 -17.86 34.52 7.79
CA ALA A 34 -16.51 34.25 8.25
C ALA A 34 -16.22 34.75 9.68
N SER A 35 -16.91 35.80 10.14
CA SER A 35 -16.74 36.32 11.51
C SER A 35 -17.55 35.56 12.56
N SER A 36 -18.52 34.75 12.16
CA SER A 36 -19.43 34.06 13.07
C SER A 36 -18.84 32.73 13.53
N VAL A 37 -19.06 32.40 14.80
CA VAL A 37 -18.73 31.10 15.37
C VAL A 37 -19.92 30.17 15.19
N PHE A 38 -19.66 28.99 14.65
CA PHE A 38 -20.62 27.90 14.51
C PHE A 38 -20.13 26.70 15.30
N THR A 39 -21.04 26.00 15.97
CA THR A 39 -20.72 24.81 16.78
C THR A 39 -21.23 23.54 16.08
N ASN A 40 -20.80 22.36 16.53
CA ASN A 40 -21.29 21.09 15.99
C ASN A 40 -22.83 21.08 15.85
N GLY A 41 -23.34 20.64 14.70
CA GLY A 41 -24.77 20.59 14.39
C GLY A 41 -25.40 21.94 14.00
N THR A 42 -24.63 23.05 13.97
CA THR A 42 -25.16 24.35 13.54
C THR A 42 -25.39 24.33 12.04
N GLN A 43 -26.63 24.50 11.61
CA GLN A 43 -26.98 24.60 10.20
C GLN A 43 -26.92 26.06 9.73
N VAL A 44 -26.38 26.27 8.54
CA VAL A 44 -26.25 27.57 7.88
C VAL A 44 -26.65 27.46 6.42
N GLN A 45 -26.99 28.58 5.80
CA GLN A 45 -27.08 28.68 4.35
C GLN A 45 -25.91 29.50 3.78
N HIS A 46 -25.32 29.04 2.68
CA HIS A 46 -24.29 29.76 1.93
C HIS A 46 -24.47 29.45 0.44
N GLU A 47 -24.39 30.47 -0.44
CA GLU A 47 -24.49 30.29 -1.90
C GLU A 47 -25.67 29.41 -2.36
N ALA A 48 -26.87 29.63 -1.77
CA ALA A 48 -28.10 28.86 -2.02
C ALA A 48 -28.01 27.34 -1.72
N ASN A 49 -27.09 26.94 -0.85
CA ASN A 49 -26.95 25.58 -0.32
C ASN A 49 -27.03 25.58 1.21
N ALA A 50 -27.57 24.51 1.78
CA ALA A 50 -27.55 24.23 3.21
C ALA A 50 -26.27 23.48 3.60
N TYR A 51 -25.72 23.83 4.75
CA TYR A 51 -24.55 23.17 5.33
C TYR A 51 -24.69 22.99 6.83
N THR A 52 -24.23 21.85 7.33
CA THR A 52 -24.17 21.54 8.77
C THR A 52 -22.72 21.58 9.24
N ALA A 53 -22.43 22.35 10.29
CA ALA A 53 -21.10 22.40 10.91
C ALA A 53 -20.78 21.07 11.61
N ASN A 54 -19.73 20.38 11.16
CA ASN A 54 -19.30 19.10 11.71
C ASN A 54 -18.59 19.26 13.07
N TRP A 55 -18.02 20.43 13.37
CA TRP A 55 -17.44 20.78 14.67
C TRP A 55 -17.44 22.30 14.87
N TRP A 56 -16.79 22.78 15.94
CA TRP A 56 -16.57 24.21 16.16
C TRP A 56 -15.82 24.83 14.98
N THR A 57 -16.29 25.95 14.45
CA THR A 57 -15.68 26.62 13.30
C THR A 57 -15.96 28.12 13.26
N GLN A 58 -15.00 28.87 12.72
CA GLN A 58 -15.09 30.29 12.41
C GLN A 58 -14.20 30.52 11.18
N GLY A 59 -14.63 31.34 10.22
CA GLY A 59 -13.84 31.68 9.03
C GLY A 59 -13.82 30.64 7.89
N ALA A 60 -13.97 29.34 8.18
CA ALA A 60 -13.95 28.29 7.15
C ALA A 60 -15.21 28.36 6.25
N ASN A 61 -15.01 28.57 4.95
CA ASN A 61 -16.07 28.72 3.96
C ASN A 61 -16.74 27.38 3.62
N PRO A 62 -18.09 27.25 3.67
CA PRO A 62 -18.77 25.97 3.44
C PRO A 62 -18.51 25.35 2.07
N THR A 63 -18.65 26.11 0.98
CA THR A 63 -18.49 25.62 -0.39
C THR A 63 -17.12 24.97 -0.65
N THR A 64 -16.07 25.44 0.02
CA THR A 64 -14.69 24.94 -0.15
C THR A 64 -14.24 23.94 0.92
N ASN A 65 -14.96 23.84 2.05
CA ASN A 65 -14.60 22.98 3.18
C ASN A 65 -15.75 22.00 3.50
N SER A 66 -16.29 21.37 2.45
CA SER A 66 -17.38 20.36 2.51
C SER A 66 -17.02 18.96 1.97
N GLY A 67 -15.72 18.68 1.77
CA GLY A 67 -15.26 17.33 1.43
C GLY A 67 -15.37 16.34 2.61
N PRO A 68 -15.07 15.05 2.37
CA PRO A 68 -14.85 14.09 3.45
C PRO A 68 -13.84 14.63 4.47
N TRP A 69 -14.12 14.46 5.76
CA TRP A 69 -13.28 14.96 6.87
C TRP A 69 -13.15 16.49 6.95
N GLN A 70 -14.01 17.25 6.29
CA GLN A 70 -14.02 18.72 6.38
C GLN A 70 -15.06 19.24 7.38
N VAL A 71 -14.93 20.52 7.71
CA VAL A 71 -15.65 21.17 8.80
C VAL A 71 -17.14 21.44 8.51
N TRP A 72 -17.56 21.35 7.26
CA TRP A 72 -18.97 21.41 6.86
C TRP A 72 -19.41 20.10 6.18
N THR A 73 -20.65 19.69 6.41
CA THR A 73 -21.35 18.74 5.53
C THR A 73 -22.21 19.55 4.58
N HIS A 74 -22.18 19.23 3.28
CA HIS A 74 -23.11 19.81 2.30
C HIS A 74 -24.43 19.03 2.35
N ASP A 75 -25.49 19.68 2.81
CA ASP A 75 -26.78 19.03 3.03
C ASP A 75 -27.65 19.03 1.76
N GLY A 76 -27.39 19.96 0.83
CA GLY A 76 -28.07 20.06 -0.47
C GLY A 76 -28.41 21.50 -0.86
N ALA A 77 -29.06 21.67 -2.02
CA ALA A 77 -29.49 22.97 -2.53
C ALA A 77 -30.79 23.45 -1.84
N CYS A 78 -30.91 24.77 -1.60
CA CYS A 78 -32.08 25.37 -0.95
C CYS A 78 -33.33 25.37 -1.85
N SER A 79 -34.47 24.92 -1.35
CA SER A 79 -35.76 24.98 -2.04
C SER A 79 -36.34 26.40 -2.05
N SER A 80 -36.21 27.12 -3.16
CA SER A 80 -36.74 28.49 -3.29
C SER A 80 -38.26 28.52 -3.50
N SER A 81 -39.02 28.86 -2.46
CA SER A 81 -40.46 29.17 -2.55
C SER A 81 -40.71 30.37 -3.46
N SER A 82 -41.38 30.16 -4.59
CA SER A 82 -41.63 31.20 -5.58
C SER A 82 -42.75 32.16 -5.15
N SER A 83 -42.44 33.46 -5.10
CA SER A 83 -43.45 34.54 -5.04
C SER A 83 -42.98 35.70 -5.93
N SER A 84 -43.77 36.02 -6.94
CA SER A 84 -43.33 36.76 -8.13
C SER A 84 -43.84 38.20 -8.21
N SER A 85 -42.93 39.16 -8.44
CA SER A 85 -43.14 40.41 -9.22
C SER A 85 -41.81 41.18 -9.30
N SER A 86 -41.01 41.05 -10.36
CA SER A 86 -41.11 41.69 -11.69
C SER A 86 -40.66 43.17 -11.76
N SER A 87 -39.52 43.38 -12.45
CA SER A 87 -39.09 44.59 -13.21
C SER A 87 -38.81 45.92 -12.45
N SER A 88 -37.87 46.79 -12.86
CA SER A 88 -36.86 46.73 -13.94
C SER A 88 -35.82 47.86 -13.83
N SER A 89 -34.58 47.58 -14.26
CA SER A 89 -33.54 48.48 -14.83
C SER A 89 -33.66 50.02 -14.71
N SER A 90 -32.56 50.70 -14.33
CA SER A 90 -31.64 51.33 -15.33
C SER A 90 -30.48 52.13 -14.67
N SER A 91 -29.49 52.48 -15.49
CA SER A 91 -28.17 53.02 -15.15
C SER A 91 -28.08 54.55 -15.16
N SER A 92 -27.09 55.14 -14.48
CA SER A 92 -26.01 55.95 -15.13
C SER A 92 -25.02 56.66 -14.17
N SER A 93 -23.81 56.86 -14.70
CA SER A 93 -22.63 57.64 -14.27
C SER A 93 -22.85 58.99 -13.54
N SER A 94 -21.94 59.51 -12.70
CA SER A 94 -20.66 60.13 -13.15
C SER A 94 -19.78 60.77 -12.02
N SER A 95 -18.46 60.84 -12.28
CA SER A 95 -17.37 61.76 -11.79
C SER A 95 -17.60 62.72 -10.60
N SER A 96 -16.63 62.93 -9.68
CA SER A 96 -15.43 63.78 -9.93
C SER A 96 -14.47 63.92 -8.71
N SER A 97 -13.25 64.44 -8.96
CA SER A 97 -12.19 65.07 -8.10
C SER A 97 -12.50 65.37 -6.60
N SER A 98 -11.57 65.43 -5.62
CA SER A 98 -10.17 65.93 -5.54
C SER A 98 -9.59 65.55 -4.13
N SER A 99 -8.35 65.80 -3.64
CA SER A 99 -7.01 66.24 -4.13
C SER A 99 -5.99 66.18 -2.93
N SER A 100 -4.70 66.51 -3.16
CA SER A 100 -3.67 66.96 -2.17
C SER A 100 -3.20 65.97 -1.07
N SER A 101 -1.95 65.96 -0.59
CA SER A 101 -0.70 66.66 -1.00
C SER A 101 0.52 66.12 -0.21
N SER A 102 1.74 66.29 -0.76
CA SER A 102 3.04 66.51 -0.04
C SER A 102 3.53 65.46 0.99
N SER A 103 4.83 65.16 1.16
CA SER A 103 6.06 65.72 0.58
C SER A 103 7.29 64.88 0.98
N SER A 104 8.31 64.86 0.10
CA SER A 104 9.76 65.07 0.38
C SER A 104 10.49 64.29 1.50
N SER A 105 11.76 63.88 1.37
CA SER A 105 12.73 63.97 0.26
C SER A 105 14.05 63.27 0.65
N SER A 106 14.90 63.01 -0.36
CA SER A 106 16.38 63.20 -0.35
C SER A 106 17.28 62.47 0.67
N SER A 107 18.48 61.99 0.32
CA SER A 107 19.19 61.91 -0.98
C SER A 107 20.56 61.22 -0.82
N SER A 108 21.20 60.88 -1.95
CA SER A 108 22.65 61.02 -2.24
C SER A 108 23.70 60.23 -1.42
N SER A 109 24.82 59.76 -2.00
CA SER A 109 25.25 59.51 -3.40
C SER A 109 26.68 58.92 -3.41
N SER A 110 27.12 58.34 -4.54
CA SER A 110 28.51 58.37 -5.09
C SER A 110 29.69 57.78 -4.26
N SER A 111 30.74 57.14 -4.80
CA SER A 111 31.14 56.78 -6.19
C SER A 111 32.48 55.98 -6.19
N SER A 112 32.74 55.16 -7.23
CA SER A 112 34.05 54.84 -7.91
C SER A 112 35.37 54.61 -7.11
N SER A 113 36.32 53.71 -7.47
CA SER A 113 36.50 52.87 -8.68
C SER A 113 37.69 51.88 -8.58
N SER A 114 37.54 50.71 -9.25
CA SER A 114 38.55 49.92 -10.00
C SER A 114 39.93 49.49 -9.43
N SER A 115 40.11 48.17 -9.27
CA SER A 115 41.26 47.38 -9.81
C SER A 115 40.95 45.89 -9.73
N SER A 116 41.29 45.07 -10.74
CA SER A 116 40.78 43.69 -10.87
C SER A 116 41.77 42.65 -11.42
N SER A 117 41.90 41.53 -10.70
CA SER A 117 42.26 40.18 -11.20
C SER A 117 42.11 39.18 -10.03
N SER A 118 40.99 38.46 -9.92
CA SER A 118 40.84 37.02 -10.27
C SER A 118 41.61 36.06 -9.33
N SER A 119 41.03 35.01 -8.73
CA SER A 119 39.80 34.27 -9.08
C SER A 119 39.27 33.41 -7.92
N SER A 120 38.08 32.80 -8.12
CA SER A 120 37.40 31.75 -7.33
C SER A 120 36.46 32.17 -6.18
N SER A 121 35.16 32.35 -6.50
CA SER A 121 34.03 32.04 -5.60
C SER A 121 32.68 32.24 -6.31
N SER A 122 31.70 31.39 -5.97
CA SER A 122 30.25 31.65 -5.87
C SER A 122 29.61 32.79 -6.68
N SER A 123 28.59 32.44 -7.49
CA SER A 123 27.61 33.39 -8.01
C SER A 123 26.19 33.04 -7.53
N SER A 124 25.83 33.55 -6.35
CA SER A 124 24.45 33.94 -6.11
C SER A 124 24.18 35.22 -6.91
N SER A 125 23.04 35.30 -7.61
CA SER A 125 22.64 36.51 -8.33
C SER A 125 21.14 36.73 -8.21
N SER A 126 20.78 37.73 -7.42
CA SER A 126 19.48 38.40 -7.48
C SER A 126 19.70 39.82 -8.00
N SER A 127 19.09 40.15 -9.14
CA SER A 127 18.95 41.52 -9.63
C SER A 127 17.64 41.66 -10.40
N SER A 128 16.81 42.61 -9.97
CA SER A 128 15.41 42.73 -10.36
C SER A 128 15.20 43.28 -11.78
N GLY A 129 14.19 42.76 -12.47
CA GLY A 129 13.78 43.25 -13.79
C GLY A 129 12.49 42.59 -14.28
N GLY A 130 11.36 42.88 -13.61
CA GLY A 130 10.07 42.21 -13.85
C GLY A 130 10.10 40.77 -13.33
N SER A 131 9.58 40.55 -12.11
CA SER A 131 9.79 39.33 -11.31
C SER A 131 9.08 38.08 -11.85
N THR A 132 9.49 37.62 -13.03
CA THR A 132 9.14 36.32 -13.59
C THR A 132 10.05 35.23 -13.01
N CYS A 133 9.50 34.04 -12.75
CA CYS A 133 10.28 32.94 -12.20
C CYS A 133 11.15 32.30 -13.29
N PRO A 134 12.46 32.08 -13.04
CA PRO A 134 13.37 31.46 -14.00
C PRO A 134 12.88 30.08 -14.40
N SER A 135 13.16 29.65 -15.63
CA SER A 135 12.81 28.30 -16.06
C SER A 135 13.65 27.24 -15.33
N TYR A 136 13.03 26.11 -15.01
CA TYR A 136 13.71 24.97 -14.43
C TYR A 136 14.82 24.46 -15.35
N SER A 137 15.89 23.98 -14.73
CA SER A 137 17.06 23.39 -15.36
C SER A 137 17.54 22.22 -14.51
N ALA A 138 17.53 21.02 -15.09
CA ALA A 138 17.89 19.78 -14.41
C ALA A 138 19.35 19.82 -13.92
N GLY A 139 19.57 19.36 -12.69
CA GLY A 139 20.88 19.35 -12.03
C GLY A 139 21.34 20.70 -11.48
N SER A 140 20.54 21.76 -11.60
CA SER A 140 20.79 23.03 -10.91
C SER A 140 20.44 22.95 -9.43
N ALA A 141 21.17 23.67 -8.58
CA ALA A 141 20.89 23.72 -7.14
C ALA A 141 19.76 24.71 -6.82
N TYR A 142 18.71 24.23 -6.14
CA TYR A 142 17.55 25.01 -5.71
C TYR A 142 17.40 24.96 -4.18
N SER A 143 17.33 26.13 -3.56
CA SER A 143 17.00 26.25 -2.13
C SER A 143 15.50 26.06 -1.89
N SER A 144 15.11 25.63 -0.68
CA SER A 144 13.68 25.62 -0.30
C SER A 144 13.13 27.05 -0.39
N GLY A 145 11.93 27.19 -0.97
CA GLY A 145 11.31 28.46 -1.33
C GLY A 145 11.72 29.04 -2.70
N ALA A 146 12.70 28.46 -3.40
CA ALA A 146 13.04 28.88 -4.76
C ALA A 146 11.88 28.64 -5.73
N LYS A 147 11.59 29.59 -6.61
CA LYS A 147 10.45 29.52 -7.55
C LYS A 147 10.94 29.40 -9.00
N VAL A 148 10.29 28.54 -9.78
CA VAL A 148 10.63 28.25 -11.19
C VAL A 148 9.40 28.14 -12.08
N THR A 149 9.60 28.26 -13.39
CA THR A 149 8.63 27.84 -14.42
C THR A 149 9.06 26.54 -15.07
N ASN A 150 8.13 25.62 -15.34
CA ASN A 150 8.39 24.46 -16.20
C ASN A 150 7.10 23.93 -16.82
N ALA A 151 7.16 23.31 -18.01
CA ALA A 151 6.01 22.70 -18.69
C ALA A 151 4.70 23.55 -18.76
N GLY A 152 4.82 24.88 -18.70
CA GLY A 152 3.68 25.83 -18.66
C GLY A 152 3.12 26.14 -17.26
N GLY A 153 3.60 25.45 -16.21
CA GLY A 153 3.25 25.70 -14.80
C GLY A 153 4.29 26.55 -14.04
N TYR A 154 3.95 26.88 -12.80
CA TYR A 154 4.76 27.67 -11.87
C TYR A 154 4.89 26.93 -10.55
N PHE A 155 6.11 26.80 -10.05
CA PHE A 155 6.43 25.88 -8.95
C PHE A 155 7.34 26.51 -7.92
N LYS A 156 7.18 26.13 -6.64
CA LYS A 156 8.00 26.54 -5.51
C LYS A 156 8.62 25.32 -4.85
N CYS A 157 9.95 25.28 -4.78
CA CYS A 157 10.69 24.20 -4.14
C CYS A 157 10.30 24.08 -2.66
N THR A 158 9.89 22.89 -2.23
CA THR A 158 9.61 22.57 -0.83
C THR A 158 10.80 21.87 -0.20
N VAL A 159 11.38 20.88 -0.89
CA VAL A 159 12.49 20.03 -0.41
C VAL A 159 13.75 20.25 -1.25
N ALA A 160 14.64 21.12 -0.79
CA ALA A 160 15.83 21.60 -1.52
C ALA A 160 16.67 20.48 -2.18
N GLY A 161 16.88 19.36 -1.49
CA GLY A 161 17.64 18.22 -2.01
C GLY A 161 16.99 17.56 -3.23
N TRP A 162 15.66 17.38 -3.21
CA TRP A 162 14.93 16.77 -4.32
C TRP A 162 14.76 17.74 -5.50
N CYS A 163 14.50 19.02 -5.22
CA CYS A 163 14.51 20.08 -6.26
C CYS A 163 15.84 20.12 -7.03
N SER A 164 16.95 19.90 -6.33
CA SER A 164 18.31 19.94 -6.86
C SER A 164 18.79 18.61 -7.47
N SER A 165 17.98 17.55 -7.41
CA SER A 165 18.42 16.17 -7.74
C SER A 165 18.78 15.96 -9.21
N GLY A 166 18.22 16.76 -10.12
CA GLY A 166 18.34 16.56 -11.57
C GLY A 166 17.68 15.27 -12.11
N ASN A 167 17.01 14.50 -11.25
CA ASN A 167 16.27 13.31 -11.64
C ASN A 167 14.93 13.72 -12.27
N ALA A 168 14.63 13.20 -13.47
CA ALA A 168 13.39 13.47 -14.19
C ALA A 168 12.11 13.11 -13.39
N ALA A 169 12.20 12.22 -12.39
CA ALA A 169 11.08 11.92 -11.48
C ALA A 169 10.61 13.13 -10.66
N TYR A 170 11.51 14.06 -10.33
CA TYR A 170 11.21 15.27 -9.55
C TYR A 170 11.15 16.55 -10.41
N GLU A 171 11.10 16.41 -11.74
CA GLU A 171 11.02 17.56 -12.64
C GLU A 171 9.67 18.29 -12.46
N PRO A 172 9.65 19.57 -12.07
CA PRO A 172 8.43 20.29 -11.73
C PRO A 172 7.42 20.27 -12.89
N GLY A 173 6.19 19.84 -12.62
CA GLY A 173 5.11 19.77 -13.63
C GLY A 173 5.22 18.62 -14.65
N VAL A 174 6.24 17.75 -14.59
CA VAL A 174 6.45 16.66 -15.56
C VAL A 174 6.72 15.32 -14.88
N GLY A 175 7.62 15.30 -13.91
CA GLY A 175 8.04 14.08 -13.23
C GLY A 175 6.95 13.49 -12.34
N TRP A 176 6.75 12.18 -12.36
CA TRP A 176 5.67 11.53 -11.61
C TRP A 176 5.69 11.79 -10.08
N ALA A 177 6.84 12.21 -9.53
CA ALA A 177 7.05 12.54 -8.13
C ALA A 177 7.28 14.05 -7.88
N TYR A 178 7.01 14.93 -8.86
CA TYR A 178 7.38 16.34 -8.74
C TYR A 178 6.74 17.05 -7.54
N SER A 179 5.51 16.68 -7.18
CA SER A 179 4.75 17.28 -6.07
C SER A 179 5.37 17.05 -4.69
N TYR A 180 6.26 16.06 -4.55
CA TYR A 180 7.03 15.83 -3.33
C TYR A 180 8.19 16.84 -3.17
N ALA A 181 8.75 17.31 -4.28
CA ALA A 181 9.86 18.27 -4.31
C ALA A 181 9.40 19.72 -4.49
N TRP A 182 8.26 19.93 -5.16
CA TRP A 182 7.76 21.23 -5.59
C TRP A 182 6.26 21.34 -5.29
N ALA A 183 5.84 22.51 -4.80
CA ALA A 183 4.43 22.88 -4.72
C ALA A 183 4.04 23.76 -5.91
N ASP A 184 2.88 23.52 -6.51
CA ASP A 184 2.24 24.44 -7.44
C ASP A 184 1.99 25.80 -6.79
N ILE A 185 2.23 26.86 -7.54
CA ILE A 185 1.94 28.25 -7.13
C ILE A 185 1.22 29.00 -8.26
N PRO A 186 0.38 29.99 -7.95
CA PRO A 186 -0.28 30.79 -8.97
C PRO A 186 0.74 31.67 -9.72
N ALA A 187 0.47 31.97 -11.00
CA ALA A 187 1.34 32.81 -11.84
C ALA A 187 1.65 34.19 -11.21
N SER A 188 0.75 34.71 -10.37
CA SER A 188 0.93 35.96 -9.60
C SER A 188 2.08 35.90 -8.59
N GLU A 189 2.38 34.72 -8.01
CA GLU A 189 3.56 34.50 -7.17
C GLU A 189 4.89 34.57 -7.95
N CYS A 190 4.80 34.55 -9.28
CA CYS A 190 5.85 34.71 -10.28
C CYS A 190 5.60 35.93 -11.19
N GLY A 191 4.91 36.96 -10.69
CA GLY A 191 4.76 38.26 -11.35
C GLY A 191 3.89 38.29 -12.62
N GLY A 192 3.26 37.18 -13.00
CA GLY A 192 2.45 37.07 -14.22
C GLY A 192 0.99 37.51 -14.01
N SER A 193 0.52 38.47 -14.81
CA SER A 193 -0.91 38.78 -14.94
C SER A 193 -1.57 37.81 -15.93
N THR A 194 -2.72 37.25 -15.55
CA THR A 194 -3.51 36.33 -16.38
C THR A 194 -4.05 37.03 -17.63
N SER A 195 -3.62 36.56 -18.81
CA SER A 195 -4.25 36.88 -20.09
C SER A 195 -4.99 35.65 -20.60
N SER A 196 -6.31 35.69 -20.55
CA SER A 196 -7.18 34.65 -21.10
C SER A 196 -7.39 34.86 -22.60
N SER A 197 -7.15 33.82 -23.39
CA SER A 197 -7.59 33.77 -24.79
C SER A 197 -8.08 32.36 -25.13
N SER A 198 -9.40 32.24 -25.19
CA SER A 198 -10.14 31.07 -25.68
C SER A 198 -10.03 30.93 -27.20
N SER A 199 -9.94 29.69 -27.70
CA SER A 199 -10.25 29.38 -29.10
C SER A 199 -10.88 27.99 -29.24
N SER A 200 -12.07 27.96 -29.82
CA SER A 200 -12.96 26.82 -29.99
C SER A 200 -13.00 26.30 -31.44
N SER A 201 -13.04 25.00 -31.65
CA SER A 201 -13.52 24.33 -32.88
C SER A 201 -13.60 22.81 -32.64
N SER A 202 -14.77 22.17 -32.48
CA SER A 202 -15.85 21.89 -33.45
C SER A 202 -15.60 20.66 -34.36
N SER A 203 -16.10 19.51 -33.89
CA SER A 203 -16.85 18.47 -34.64
C SER A 203 -16.54 18.16 -36.12
N SER A 204 -16.35 16.86 -36.41
CA SER A 204 -16.89 16.23 -37.63
C SER A 204 -17.18 14.75 -37.37
N SER A 205 -18.32 14.27 -37.87
CA SER A 205 -18.77 12.87 -37.78
C SER A 205 -18.85 12.25 -39.17
N SER A 206 -18.63 10.93 -39.26
CA SER A 206 -19.06 10.12 -40.41
C SER A 206 -19.32 8.68 -39.96
N SER A 207 -20.42 8.11 -40.45
CA SER A 207 -21.05 6.90 -39.95
C SER A 207 -21.24 5.85 -41.05
N SER A 208 -22.01 4.78 -40.74
CA SER A 208 -22.42 3.64 -41.61
C SER A 208 -21.33 2.58 -41.82
N SER A 209 -21.54 1.26 -41.88
CA SER A 209 -22.60 0.24 -41.63
C SER A 209 -22.13 -1.02 -42.40
N SER A 210 -22.51 -2.29 -42.22
CA SER A 210 -23.65 -2.99 -41.58
C SER A 210 -23.37 -4.51 -41.49
N SER A 211 -24.24 -5.27 -40.77
CA SER A 211 -24.52 -6.74 -40.91
C SER A 211 -23.37 -7.74 -40.59
N SER A 212 -23.56 -8.98 -40.11
CA SER A 212 -24.70 -9.85 -39.70
C SER A 212 -24.12 -11.18 -39.14
N SER A 213 -24.76 -12.05 -38.33
CA SER A 213 -26.04 -12.09 -37.57
C SER A 213 -26.09 -13.40 -36.73
N SER A 214 -27.09 -13.56 -35.82
CA SER A 214 -27.53 -14.82 -35.13
C SER A 214 -26.51 -15.49 -34.17
N SER A 215 -26.90 -16.22 -33.11
CA SER A 215 -28.20 -16.82 -32.72
C SER A 215 -28.42 -16.96 -31.20
N SER A 216 -29.68 -17.14 -30.82
CA SER A 216 -30.23 -17.67 -29.54
C SER A 216 -29.55 -18.97 -29.05
N SER A 217 -29.70 -19.46 -27.81
CA SER A 217 -30.95 -19.72 -27.05
C SER A 217 -30.64 -20.14 -25.58
N SER A 218 -31.29 -19.65 -24.52
CA SER A 218 -32.58 -20.09 -23.92
C SER A 218 -32.46 -20.81 -22.56
N SER A 219 -33.14 -20.25 -21.55
CA SER A 219 -33.97 -20.93 -20.51
C SER A 219 -33.28 -21.87 -19.47
N SER A 220 -33.77 -22.06 -18.24
CA SER A 220 -35.16 -21.94 -17.73
C SER A 220 -35.23 -21.79 -16.19
N SER A 221 -36.27 -21.10 -15.67
CA SER A 221 -37.20 -21.45 -14.55
C SER A 221 -36.73 -22.32 -13.34
N SER A 222 -37.20 -22.17 -12.09
CA SER A 222 -38.42 -21.52 -11.55
C SER A 222 -38.52 -21.56 -10.01
N SER A 223 -39.37 -20.68 -9.42
CA SER A 223 -40.16 -20.85 -8.17
C SER A 223 -39.42 -21.05 -6.81
N SER A 224 -39.90 -20.56 -5.64
CA SER A 224 -41.16 -19.84 -5.32
C SER A 224 -41.11 -19.12 -3.94
N SER A 225 -41.63 -17.89 -3.90
CA SER A 225 -42.31 -17.16 -2.81
C SER A 225 -42.32 -17.67 -1.35
N SER A 226 -41.94 -16.80 -0.41
CA SER A 226 -42.59 -16.64 0.93
C SER A 226 -42.33 -15.28 1.58
N SER A 227 -43.39 -14.48 1.70
CA SER A 227 -43.78 -13.61 2.84
C SER A 227 -42.74 -12.99 3.79
N SER A 228 -42.47 -11.69 3.58
CA SER A 228 -42.55 -10.60 4.58
C SER A 228 -42.06 -10.82 6.03
N SER A 229 -40.98 -10.12 6.38
CA SER A 229 -40.77 -9.54 7.72
C SER A 229 -39.96 -8.25 7.57
N SER A 230 -40.63 -7.13 7.31
CA SER A 230 -40.00 -5.82 7.13
C SER A 230 -39.61 -5.23 8.49
N SER A 231 -38.44 -5.63 9.00
CA SER A 231 -37.76 -4.94 10.10
C SER A 231 -37.19 -3.61 9.59
N SER A 232 -37.76 -2.51 10.09
CA SER A 232 -37.37 -1.14 9.77
C SER A 232 -35.89 -0.91 10.06
N SER A 233 -35.06 -0.99 9.02
CA SER A 233 -33.62 -0.74 9.12
C SER A 233 -33.40 0.77 9.02
N SER A 234 -33.17 1.41 10.17
CA SER A 234 -32.80 2.82 10.23
C SER A 234 -31.43 3.02 9.56
N GLY A 235 -31.42 3.32 8.26
CA GLY A 235 -30.20 3.58 7.50
C GLY A 235 -29.47 4.81 8.04
N GLY A 236 -28.47 4.59 8.89
CA GLY A 236 -27.71 5.66 9.54
C GLY A 236 -26.87 6.44 8.53
N THR A 237 -26.91 7.76 8.63
CA THR A 237 -25.93 8.62 7.94
C THR A 237 -24.58 8.55 8.65
N CYS A 238 -23.51 8.41 7.87
CA CYS A 238 -22.13 8.62 8.35
C CYS A 238 -21.93 10.12 8.64
N GLY A 239 -21.20 10.45 9.70
CA GLY A 239 -21.05 11.81 10.20
C GLY A 239 -21.03 11.86 11.74
N VAL A 240 -21.49 12.94 12.35
CA VAL A 240 -21.53 13.06 13.81
C VAL A 240 -22.81 12.46 14.39
N GLN A 241 -22.69 11.64 15.43
CA GLN A 241 -23.83 11.08 16.16
C GLN A 241 -24.48 12.15 17.06
N ALA A 242 -25.62 12.66 16.62
CA ALA A 242 -26.34 13.80 17.22
C ALA A 242 -26.76 13.64 18.70
N SER A 243 -26.69 12.43 19.27
CA SER A 243 -27.18 12.11 20.62
C SER A 243 -26.13 11.59 21.61
N SER A 244 -24.90 11.32 21.16
CA SER A 244 -23.84 10.70 21.97
C SER A 244 -22.49 11.43 21.92
N GLY A 245 -22.27 12.31 20.94
CA GLY A 245 -20.94 12.90 20.68
C GLY A 245 -19.95 11.94 20.01
N GLY A 246 -20.39 10.75 19.58
CA GLY A 246 -19.58 9.82 18.79
C GLY A 246 -19.51 10.19 17.31
N TYR A 247 -18.64 9.51 16.57
CA TYR A 247 -18.45 9.70 15.12
C TYR A 247 -18.77 8.40 14.37
N THR A 248 -19.55 8.48 13.28
CA THR A 248 -19.80 7.38 12.35
C THR A 248 -19.03 7.56 11.05
N MET A 249 -18.39 6.51 10.58
CA MET A 249 -17.66 6.49 9.30
C MET A 249 -18.34 5.52 8.34
N CYS A 250 -18.38 5.84 7.04
CA CYS A 250 -18.85 4.88 6.04
C CYS A 250 -17.74 3.87 5.75
N ARG A 251 -18.07 2.57 5.65
CA ARG A 251 -17.08 1.57 5.24
C ARG A 251 -16.48 1.89 3.86
N SER A 252 -17.29 2.39 2.93
CA SER A 252 -16.84 2.85 1.60
C SER A 252 -15.65 3.81 1.67
N ASP A 253 -15.65 4.74 2.63
CA ASP A 253 -14.65 5.80 2.73
C ASP A 253 -13.36 5.26 3.36
N LEU A 254 -13.49 4.30 4.28
CA LEU A 254 -12.37 3.56 4.87
C LEU A 254 -11.72 2.61 3.85
N GLU A 255 -12.51 1.85 3.09
CA GLU A 255 -12.02 0.98 2.01
C GLU A 255 -11.38 1.80 0.88
N ALA A 256 -11.95 2.96 0.52
CA ALA A 256 -11.36 3.86 -0.46
C ALA A 256 -10.01 4.43 0.02
N ARG A 257 -9.91 4.84 1.29
CA ARG A 257 -8.66 5.37 1.87
C ARG A 257 -7.60 4.29 2.04
N GLU A 258 -7.98 3.08 2.46
CA GLU A 258 -7.09 1.91 2.49
C GLU A 258 -6.57 1.59 1.09
N THR A 259 -7.45 1.61 0.08
CA THR A 259 -7.07 1.38 -1.32
C THR A 259 -6.10 2.44 -1.82
N GLU A 260 -6.39 3.73 -1.60
CA GLU A 260 -5.53 4.85 -1.98
C GLU A 260 -4.11 4.68 -1.40
N LEU A 261 -4.00 4.47 -0.08
CA LEU A 261 -2.72 4.37 0.62
C LEU A 261 -1.96 3.07 0.28
N THR A 262 -2.64 2.02 -0.19
CA THR A 262 -2.04 0.73 -0.57
C THR A 262 -2.03 0.48 -2.09
N SER A 263 -2.13 1.55 -2.89
CA SER A 263 -2.19 1.48 -4.37
C SER A 263 -0.82 1.55 -5.09
N SER A 264 0.29 1.68 -4.37
CA SER A 264 1.61 1.82 -5.01
C SER A 264 1.98 0.57 -5.84
N PRO A 265 2.81 0.68 -6.89
CA PRO A 265 3.18 -0.48 -7.72
C PRO A 265 3.82 -1.62 -6.92
N LEU A 266 4.65 -1.30 -5.92
CA LEU A 266 5.25 -2.29 -5.04
C LEU A 266 4.20 -2.92 -4.11
N PHE A 267 3.27 -2.14 -3.56
CA PHE A 267 2.19 -2.63 -2.72
C PHE A 267 1.25 -3.58 -3.48
N THR A 268 0.92 -3.23 -4.73
CA THR A 268 0.09 -4.05 -5.63
C THR A 268 0.78 -5.36 -5.97
N ARG A 269 2.09 -5.33 -6.25
CA ARG A 269 2.91 -6.53 -6.47
C ARG A 269 2.94 -7.43 -5.23
N VAL A 270 3.25 -6.89 -4.05
CA VAL A 270 3.22 -7.66 -2.79
C VAL A 270 1.85 -8.28 -2.54
N LYS A 271 0.75 -7.52 -2.70
CA LYS A 271 -0.63 -8.02 -2.58
C LYS A 271 -0.99 -9.11 -3.60
N GLN A 272 -0.28 -9.20 -4.73
CA GLN A 272 -0.42 -10.28 -5.70
C GLN A 272 0.42 -11.50 -5.30
N ASP A 273 1.65 -11.30 -4.82
CA ASP A 273 2.59 -12.40 -4.52
C ASP A 273 2.21 -13.19 -3.26
N ILE A 274 1.62 -12.52 -2.25
CA ILE A 274 1.16 -13.16 -1.00
C ILE A 274 -0.20 -13.87 -1.12
N GLN A 275 -0.87 -13.83 -2.28
CA GLN A 275 -2.18 -14.46 -2.44
C GLN A 275 -2.11 -15.95 -2.15
N VAL A 276 -3.18 -16.48 -1.54
CA VAL A 276 -3.31 -17.92 -1.30
C VAL A 276 -4.42 -18.55 -2.13
N ARG A 277 -4.19 -19.80 -2.52
CA ARG A 277 -5.18 -20.64 -3.19
C ARG A 277 -6.18 -21.23 -2.17
N PRO A 278 -7.47 -21.39 -2.53
CA PRO A 278 -8.45 -22.10 -1.72
C PRO A 278 -8.01 -23.51 -1.34
N GLU A 279 -8.33 -23.93 -0.12
CA GLU A 279 -7.87 -25.20 0.45
C GLU A 279 -8.29 -26.42 -0.38
N SER A 280 -9.51 -26.40 -0.94
CA SER A 280 -10.03 -27.49 -1.77
C SER A 280 -9.24 -27.70 -3.07
N GLU A 281 -8.71 -26.63 -3.67
CA GLU A 281 -7.84 -26.74 -4.85
C GLU A 281 -6.44 -27.24 -4.46
N VAL A 282 -5.92 -26.81 -3.30
CA VAL A 282 -4.60 -27.22 -2.81
C VAL A 282 -4.59 -28.71 -2.46
N LEU A 283 -5.58 -29.19 -1.73
CA LEU A 283 -5.69 -30.62 -1.39
C LEU A 283 -5.96 -31.52 -2.62
N ALA A 284 -6.40 -30.94 -3.75
CA ALA A 284 -6.55 -31.65 -5.02
C ALA A 284 -5.24 -31.76 -5.85
N ILE A 285 -4.16 -31.10 -5.42
CA ILE A 285 -2.84 -31.22 -6.07
C ILE A 285 -2.27 -32.62 -5.81
N ALA A 286 -1.85 -33.27 -6.90
CA ALA A 286 -1.23 -34.59 -6.87
C ALA A 286 -0.10 -34.68 -7.91
N PRO A 287 0.96 -35.49 -7.67
CA PRO A 287 2.06 -35.67 -8.61
C PRO A 287 1.59 -36.01 -10.03
N LYS A 288 2.11 -35.26 -11.00
CA LYS A 288 1.88 -35.38 -12.45
C LYS A 288 0.41 -35.17 -12.88
N SER A 289 -0.43 -34.58 -12.04
CA SER A 289 -1.81 -34.28 -12.42
C SER A 289 -1.90 -33.19 -13.48
N ALA A 290 -2.64 -33.45 -14.55
CA ALA A 290 -2.91 -32.45 -15.60
C ALA A 290 -3.67 -31.21 -15.06
N SER A 291 -4.40 -31.35 -13.95
CA SER A 291 -5.13 -30.26 -13.29
C SER A 291 -4.26 -29.40 -12.36
N ASN A 292 -2.98 -29.74 -12.15
CA ASN A 292 -2.10 -28.94 -11.29
C ASN A 292 -1.98 -27.49 -11.79
N PRO A 293 -1.90 -26.49 -10.89
CA PRO A 293 -1.58 -25.11 -11.25
C PRO A 293 -0.23 -24.99 -11.99
N ASP A 294 -0.04 -23.92 -12.76
CA ASP A 294 1.16 -23.78 -13.61
C ASP A 294 2.46 -23.60 -12.81
N ASN A 295 2.41 -22.97 -11.63
CA ASN A 295 3.57 -22.89 -10.74
C ASN A 295 3.95 -24.27 -10.15
N VAL A 296 2.96 -25.11 -9.84
CA VAL A 296 3.18 -26.51 -9.45
C VAL A 296 3.78 -27.30 -10.61
N LYS A 297 3.15 -27.26 -11.81
CA LYS A 297 3.67 -27.91 -13.03
C LYS A 297 5.08 -27.47 -13.39
N ARG A 298 5.46 -26.23 -13.07
CA ARG A 298 6.84 -25.71 -13.21
C ARG A 298 7.78 -26.39 -12.24
N VAL A 299 7.45 -26.43 -10.95
CA VAL A 299 8.24 -27.13 -9.95
C VAL A 299 8.39 -28.62 -10.28
N GLU A 300 7.35 -29.31 -10.74
CA GLU A 300 7.42 -30.73 -11.10
C GLU A 300 8.39 -31.05 -12.26
N ARG A 301 8.67 -30.07 -13.15
CA ARG A 301 9.69 -30.20 -14.21
C ARG A 301 11.12 -29.99 -13.69
N ILE A 302 11.28 -29.23 -12.61
CA ILE A 302 12.58 -28.84 -12.02
C ILE A 302 13.00 -29.84 -10.94
N VAL A 303 12.08 -30.17 -10.03
CA VAL A 303 12.23 -31.14 -8.94
C VAL A 303 11.12 -32.16 -9.08
N SER A 304 11.42 -33.28 -9.74
CA SER A 304 10.54 -34.45 -9.75
C SER A 304 10.51 -35.14 -8.37
N GLU A 305 9.60 -36.09 -8.16
CA GLU A 305 9.55 -36.88 -6.92
C GLU A 305 10.87 -37.61 -6.63
N ALA A 306 11.53 -38.16 -7.66
CA ALA A 306 12.83 -38.81 -7.52
C ALA A 306 13.96 -37.81 -7.21
N GLU A 307 13.87 -36.57 -7.73
CA GLU A 307 14.80 -35.49 -7.37
C GLU A 307 14.56 -35.02 -5.93
N PHE A 308 13.30 -34.96 -5.47
CA PHE A 308 12.97 -34.64 -4.09
C PHE A 308 13.53 -35.70 -3.13
N ASP A 309 13.37 -37.00 -3.43
CA ASP A 309 14.00 -38.09 -2.67
C ASP A 309 15.53 -38.03 -2.72
N PHE A 310 16.12 -37.63 -3.85
CA PHE A 310 17.57 -37.45 -3.98
C PHE A 310 18.09 -36.24 -3.19
N ILE A 311 17.41 -35.11 -3.20
CA ILE A 311 17.81 -33.89 -2.50
C ILE A 311 17.61 -34.04 -0.98
N PHE A 312 16.59 -34.79 -0.55
CA PHE A 312 16.21 -34.94 0.87
C PHE A 312 16.19 -36.41 1.35
N PRO A 313 17.32 -37.14 1.31
CA PRO A 313 17.42 -38.55 1.70
C PRO A 313 17.27 -38.80 3.20
N LEU A 314 17.48 -37.78 4.04
CA LEU A 314 17.42 -37.87 5.51
C LEU A 314 16.15 -37.24 6.13
N ARG A 315 15.22 -36.75 5.31
CA ARG A 315 14.09 -35.95 5.80
C ARG A 315 13.19 -36.67 6.79
N ASN A 316 12.56 -35.90 7.68
CA ASN A 316 11.44 -36.38 8.47
C ASN A 316 10.29 -36.84 7.54
N PRO A 317 9.65 -38.01 7.76
CA PRO A 317 8.57 -38.52 6.92
C PRO A 317 7.35 -37.59 6.75
N ALA A 318 7.14 -36.60 7.63
CA ALA A 318 6.09 -35.59 7.45
C ALA A 318 6.35 -34.69 6.23
N TYR A 319 7.60 -34.48 5.83
CA TYR A 319 7.96 -33.78 4.59
C TYR A 319 7.77 -34.73 3.40
N THR A 320 6.60 -34.67 2.78
CA THR A 320 6.25 -35.48 1.59
C THR A 320 6.38 -34.66 0.31
N TYR A 321 6.65 -35.33 -0.82
CA TYR A 321 6.66 -34.66 -2.13
C TYR A 321 5.29 -34.06 -2.49
N VAL A 322 4.19 -34.74 -2.11
CA VAL A 322 2.83 -34.20 -2.21
C VAL A 322 2.69 -32.90 -1.41
N GLY A 323 3.13 -32.89 -0.14
CA GLY A 323 3.13 -31.70 0.71
C GLY A 323 4.00 -30.56 0.17
N PHE A 324 5.12 -30.88 -0.49
CA PHE A 324 5.94 -29.89 -1.20
C PHE A 324 5.17 -29.26 -2.37
N LEU A 325 4.56 -30.06 -3.25
CA LEU A 325 3.74 -29.55 -4.36
C LEU A 325 2.51 -28.76 -3.88
N GLN A 326 1.84 -29.23 -2.83
CA GLN A 326 0.71 -28.53 -2.21
C GLN A 326 1.14 -27.17 -1.63
N SER A 327 2.31 -27.10 -1.00
CA SER A 327 2.86 -25.84 -0.47
C SER A 327 3.16 -24.84 -1.58
N ILE A 328 3.75 -25.27 -2.70
CA ILE A 328 3.93 -24.43 -3.90
C ILE A 328 2.57 -23.96 -4.43
N GLY A 329 1.61 -24.88 -4.56
CA GLY A 329 0.29 -24.55 -5.11
C GLY A 329 -0.57 -23.65 -4.22
N LYS A 330 -0.32 -23.63 -2.90
CA LYS A 330 -0.96 -22.72 -1.94
C LYS A 330 -0.59 -21.25 -2.22
N PHE A 331 0.60 -20.95 -2.74
CA PHE A 331 1.06 -19.58 -3.01
C PHE A 331 1.34 -19.38 -4.51
N PRO A 332 0.37 -18.90 -5.31
CA PRO A 332 0.55 -18.73 -6.77
C PRO A 332 1.67 -17.76 -7.17
N GLY A 333 2.04 -16.80 -6.31
CA GLY A 333 3.18 -15.92 -6.52
C GLY A 333 4.53 -16.64 -6.47
N TYR A 334 4.64 -17.73 -5.71
CA TYR A 334 5.88 -18.49 -5.60
C TYR A 334 6.07 -19.41 -6.81
N CYS A 335 7.22 -19.29 -7.48
CA CYS A 335 7.46 -19.89 -8.80
C CYS A 335 6.37 -19.50 -9.84
N ALA A 336 5.88 -18.26 -9.76
CA ALA A 336 4.94 -17.68 -10.72
C ALA A 336 5.47 -17.67 -12.16
N ASP A 337 4.64 -17.22 -13.10
CA ASP A 337 5.12 -16.87 -14.43
C ASP A 337 5.69 -15.44 -14.46
N TYR A 338 6.80 -15.26 -15.16
CA TYR A 338 7.55 -14.01 -15.25
C TYR A 338 7.65 -13.57 -16.73
N PRO A 339 6.60 -12.94 -17.30
CA PRO A 339 6.61 -12.53 -18.71
C PRO A 339 7.83 -11.67 -19.07
N GLY A 340 8.56 -12.10 -20.11
CA GLY A 340 9.80 -11.44 -20.55
C GLY A 340 11.08 -11.94 -19.84
N GLN A 341 10.98 -12.90 -18.92
CA GLN A 341 12.11 -13.53 -18.24
C GLN A 341 12.02 -15.07 -18.33
N ASP A 342 13.07 -15.79 -17.89
CA ASP A 342 13.02 -17.26 -17.75
C ASP A 342 12.38 -17.64 -16.40
N SER A 343 11.06 -17.85 -16.40
CA SER A 343 10.29 -18.27 -15.23
C SER A 343 10.83 -19.54 -14.56
N ASP A 344 11.39 -20.48 -15.34
CA ASP A 344 11.92 -21.73 -14.82
C ASP A 344 13.31 -21.52 -14.18
N ALA A 345 14.13 -20.58 -14.67
CA ALA A 345 15.37 -20.16 -14.03
C ALA A 345 15.14 -19.41 -12.71
N ILE A 346 14.17 -18.49 -12.68
CA ILE A 346 13.79 -17.79 -11.45
C ILE A 346 13.26 -18.80 -10.43
N CYS A 347 12.41 -19.74 -10.85
CA CYS A 347 11.92 -20.80 -9.95
C CYS A 347 13.06 -21.70 -9.43
N ARG A 348 14.04 -22.10 -10.26
CA ARG A 348 15.24 -22.80 -9.79
C ARG A 348 15.96 -22.02 -8.68
N LYS A 349 16.15 -20.71 -8.85
CA LYS A 349 16.84 -19.84 -7.89
C LYS A 349 16.05 -19.64 -6.58
N LEU A 350 14.72 -19.48 -6.68
CA LEU A 350 13.81 -19.47 -5.54
C LEU A 350 13.89 -20.78 -4.75
N LEU A 351 13.76 -21.93 -5.42
CA LEU A 351 13.86 -23.24 -4.79
C LEU A 351 15.24 -23.45 -4.12
N ALA A 352 16.34 -23.14 -4.80
CA ALA A 352 17.68 -23.22 -4.21
C ALA A 352 17.79 -22.37 -2.92
N THR A 353 17.22 -21.16 -2.92
CA THR A 353 17.23 -20.25 -1.77
C THR A 353 16.40 -20.78 -0.60
N LEU A 354 15.17 -21.24 -0.87
CA LEU A 354 14.27 -21.85 0.13
C LEU A 354 14.90 -23.10 0.76
N ILE A 355 15.50 -23.96 -0.07
CA ILE A 355 16.15 -25.18 0.36
C ILE A 355 17.38 -24.88 1.22
N ALA A 356 18.14 -23.84 0.87
CA ALA A 356 19.34 -23.47 1.62
C ALA A 356 19.03 -22.85 2.99
N HIS A 357 18.05 -21.94 3.07
CA HIS A 357 17.62 -21.41 4.36
C HIS A 357 17.01 -22.49 5.23
N GLY A 358 16.04 -23.26 4.70
CA GLY A 358 15.44 -24.35 5.45
C GLY A 358 16.42 -25.47 5.80
N GLY A 359 17.48 -25.65 5.00
CA GLY A 359 18.62 -26.53 5.31
C GLY A 359 19.38 -26.09 6.56
N GLN A 360 19.63 -24.78 6.74
CA GLN A 360 20.16 -24.28 8.01
C GLN A 360 19.15 -24.45 9.16
N GLU A 361 17.86 -24.14 8.95
CA GLU A 361 16.84 -24.24 10.01
C GLU A 361 16.55 -25.68 10.47
N THR A 362 16.65 -26.67 9.57
CA THR A 362 16.15 -28.04 9.80
C THR A 362 17.13 -29.15 9.44
N GLY A 363 18.36 -28.82 9.06
CA GLY A 363 19.37 -29.78 8.64
C GLY A 363 19.79 -30.73 9.76
N ALA A 364 20.21 -31.95 9.38
CA ALA A 364 20.85 -32.86 10.34
C ALA A 364 22.20 -32.31 10.85
N HIS A 365 22.89 -31.52 10.00
CA HIS A 365 24.20 -30.91 10.25
C HIS A 365 25.26 -31.91 10.75
N ASP A 366 25.18 -33.16 10.29
CA ASP A 366 26.13 -34.22 10.65
C ASP A 366 27.28 -34.28 9.64
N PRO A 367 28.51 -33.89 10.03
CA PRO A 367 29.68 -33.98 9.14
C PRO A 367 30.14 -35.41 8.87
N ASN A 368 29.58 -36.41 9.57
CA ASN A 368 29.88 -37.84 9.38
C ASN A 368 28.80 -38.57 8.55
N SER A 369 27.76 -37.84 8.12
CA SER A 369 26.71 -38.36 7.24
C SER A 369 27.30 -38.93 5.94
N PRO A 370 26.74 -40.02 5.40
CA PRO A 370 27.10 -40.52 4.06
C PRO A 370 26.55 -39.62 2.92
N TYR A 371 25.81 -38.57 3.24
CA TYR A 371 25.26 -37.59 2.32
C TYR A 371 25.89 -36.21 2.56
N ASP A 372 26.26 -35.54 1.46
CA ASP A 372 26.70 -34.15 1.44
C ASP A 372 25.83 -33.24 2.32
N SER A 373 26.44 -32.29 3.01
CA SER A 373 25.79 -31.28 3.86
C SER A 373 24.51 -30.70 3.24
N TRP A 374 24.59 -30.25 1.99
CA TRP A 374 23.49 -29.63 1.26
C TRP A 374 22.25 -30.53 1.05
N ARG A 375 22.39 -31.85 1.24
CA ARG A 375 21.33 -32.87 1.16
C ARG A 375 20.76 -33.29 2.51
N GLN A 376 21.16 -32.64 3.60
CA GLN A 376 20.72 -33.01 4.96
C GLN A 376 19.51 -32.20 5.47
N ALA A 377 18.94 -31.33 4.63
CA ALA A 377 17.78 -30.49 4.95
C ALA A 377 16.50 -31.32 5.27
N MET A 378 15.52 -30.69 5.91
CA MET A 378 14.24 -31.31 6.32
C MET A 378 14.37 -32.46 7.34
N TYR A 379 15.52 -32.62 8.01
CA TYR A 379 15.71 -33.65 9.05
C TYR A 379 14.87 -33.37 10.29
N PHE A 380 14.92 -32.13 10.81
CA PHE A 380 14.10 -31.68 11.92
C PHE A 380 12.73 -31.15 11.46
N LEU A 381 11.67 -31.61 12.11
CA LEU A 381 10.30 -31.10 11.94
C LEU A 381 9.90 -30.11 13.05
N ARG A 382 10.59 -30.21 14.20
CA ARG A 382 10.43 -29.44 15.42
C ARG A 382 11.80 -29.02 15.91
N GLU A 383 11.85 -27.90 16.61
CA GLU A 383 13.06 -27.37 17.25
C GLU A 383 13.75 -28.43 18.10
N ALA A 384 15.07 -28.53 17.96
CA ALA A 384 15.86 -29.57 18.61
C ALA A 384 15.79 -29.43 20.14
N GLY A 385 15.28 -30.47 20.81
CA GLY A 385 15.03 -30.47 22.25
C GLY A 385 13.58 -30.15 22.66
N CYS A 386 12.73 -29.70 21.73
CA CYS A 386 11.33 -29.39 21.99
C CYS A 386 10.37 -30.53 21.67
N VAL A 387 9.38 -30.73 22.55
CA VAL A 387 8.36 -31.77 22.45
C VAL A 387 6.98 -31.22 22.82
N GLU A 388 5.94 -31.69 22.13
CA GLU A 388 4.56 -31.25 22.37
C GLU A 388 4.10 -31.60 23.80
N GLY A 389 3.61 -30.61 24.55
CA GLY A 389 3.19 -30.76 25.94
C GLY A 389 4.35 -30.91 26.93
N GLY A 390 5.60 -30.81 26.48
CA GLY A 390 6.78 -30.82 27.35
C GLY A 390 7.02 -29.47 28.03
N ALA A 391 7.74 -29.48 29.15
CA ALA A 391 8.23 -28.24 29.75
C ALA A 391 9.49 -27.73 29.02
N GLY A 392 9.70 -26.41 29.01
CA GLY A 392 11.04 -25.83 28.80
C GLY A 392 11.42 -25.35 27.39
N CYS A 393 10.47 -24.93 26.55
CA CYS A 393 10.80 -24.39 25.21
C CYS A 393 10.78 -22.85 25.08
N GLY A 394 10.18 -22.07 26.01
CA GLY A 394 10.45 -20.63 26.11
C GLY A 394 10.01 -19.71 24.96
N TYR A 395 8.82 -19.92 24.38
CA TYR A 395 8.21 -19.06 23.34
C TYR A 395 6.88 -18.41 23.78
N ASP A 396 6.70 -18.25 25.09
CA ASP A 396 5.50 -17.71 25.75
C ASP A 396 5.67 -16.26 26.25
N VAL A 397 6.85 -15.67 26.09
CA VAL A 397 7.17 -14.28 26.51
C VAL A 397 6.28 -13.20 25.87
N THR A 398 5.66 -13.49 24.73
CA THR A 398 4.72 -12.62 24.01
C THR A 398 3.26 -13.07 24.13
N CYS A 399 2.95 -13.95 25.09
CA CYS A 399 1.59 -14.41 25.39
C CYS A 399 0.86 -13.58 26.46
N ASP A 400 1.45 -12.49 26.98
CA ASP A 400 0.75 -11.60 27.92
C ASP A 400 -0.49 -10.97 27.24
N PRO A 401 -1.73 -11.27 27.67
CA PRO A 401 -2.95 -10.73 27.06
C PRO A 401 -3.14 -9.21 27.27
N ASN A 402 -2.26 -8.57 28.04
CA ASN A 402 -2.22 -7.11 28.19
C ASN A 402 -1.22 -6.45 27.20
N SER A 403 -0.36 -7.23 26.56
CA SER A 403 0.48 -6.77 25.45
C SER A 403 -0.33 -6.71 24.16
N TRP A 404 0.00 -5.78 23.25
CA TRP A 404 -0.71 -5.68 21.97
C TRP A 404 -0.52 -6.95 21.11
N GLN A 405 0.64 -7.63 21.22
CA GLN A 405 0.88 -8.91 20.57
C GLN A 405 -0.03 -10.01 21.11
N GLY A 406 -0.18 -10.13 22.43
CA GLY A 406 -1.11 -11.08 23.05
C GLY A 406 -2.59 -10.73 22.85
N GLN A 407 -2.90 -9.51 22.41
CA GLN A 407 -4.27 -9.10 22.03
C GLN A 407 -4.58 -9.43 20.56
N LYS A 408 -3.69 -9.12 19.60
CA LYS A 408 -3.89 -9.45 18.17
C LYS A 408 -3.65 -10.93 17.87
N TRP A 409 -2.72 -11.58 18.58
CA TRP A 409 -2.37 -12.99 18.42
C TRP A 409 -2.43 -13.73 19.78
N PRO A 410 -3.63 -13.90 20.36
CA PRO A 410 -3.81 -14.49 21.67
C PRO A 410 -3.35 -15.94 21.70
N CYS A 411 -2.60 -16.30 22.75
CA CYS A 411 -2.08 -17.65 22.89
C CYS A 411 -3.18 -18.64 23.34
N GLY A 412 -3.24 -19.79 22.66
CA GLY A 412 -4.12 -20.90 23.01
C GLY A 412 -3.78 -21.49 24.37
N ALA A 413 -4.78 -22.07 25.05
CA ALA A 413 -4.61 -22.65 26.38
C ALA A 413 -3.63 -23.84 26.35
N GLY A 414 -2.44 -23.67 26.97
CA GLY A 414 -1.37 -24.67 26.96
C GLY A 414 -0.62 -24.81 25.63
N ALA A 415 -0.88 -23.93 24.66
CA ALA A 415 -0.21 -23.90 23.37
C ALA A 415 1.28 -23.50 23.52
N GLN A 416 2.12 -24.00 22.61
CA GLN A 416 3.56 -23.78 22.63
C GLN A 416 4.06 -23.38 21.24
N TYR A 417 4.76 -22.24 21.13
CA TYR A 417 5.15 -21.65 19.84
C TYR A 417 6.64 -21.77 19.52
N TYR A 418 7.24 -22.90 19.90
CA TYR A 418 8.60 -23.24 19.48
C TYR A 418 8.66 -23.62 17.99
N GLY A 419 9.87 -23.65 17.43
CA GLY A 419 10.14 -23.87 16.02
C GLY A 419 9.45 -25.10 15.43
N ARG A 420 8.62 -24.92 14.40
CA ARG A 420 8.06 -26.02 13.60
C ARG A 420 8.20 -25.78 12.10
N GLY A 421 8.29 -26.88 11.36
CA GLY A 421 8.37 -26.89 9.91
C GLY A 421 9.67 -26.35 9.34
N PHE A 422 9.69 -26.16 8.03
CA PHE A 422 10.90 -25.88 7.26
C PHE A 422 11.47 -24.48 7.49
N LYS A 423 10.64 -23.55 7.99
CA LYS A 423 11.08 -22.21 8.43
C LYS A 423 11.56 -22.17 9.88
N GLN A 424 11.29 -23.22 10.67
CA GLN A 424 11.24 -23.12 12.14
C GLN A 424 10.41 -21.92 12.59
N LEU A 425 9.13 -21.92 12.17
CA LEU A 425 8.17 -20.89 12.57
C LEU A 425 8.05 -20.90 14.10
N SER A 426 8.22 -19.74 14.73
CA SER A 426 8.30 -19.58 16.19
C SER A 426 7.58 -18.31 16.66
N TYR A 427 7.12 -18.28 17.91
CA TYR A 427 6.29 -17.24 18.56
C TYR A 427 4.85 -17.08 18.01
N ASN A 428 3.91 -16.80 18.92
CA ASN A 428 2.49 -16.53 18.59
C ASN A 428 2.31 -15.46 17.51
N PHE A 429 3.13 -14.39 17.53
CA PHE A 429 3.07 -13.31 16.54
C PHE A 429 3.56 -13.67 15.13
N ASN A 430 4.12 -14.87 14.90
CA ASN A 430 4.31 -15.42 13.55
C ASN A 430 3.31 -16.53 13.22
N TYR A 431 2.90 -17.31 14.23
CA TYR A 431 1.85 -18.32 14.11
C TYR A 431 0.50 -17.72 13.71
N GLY A 432 0.12 -16.59 14.32
CA GLY A 432 -1.12 -15.87 14.04
C GLY A 432 -1.21 -15.37 12.59
N PRO A 433 -0.25 -14.57 12.09
CA PRO A 433 -0.24 -14.12 10.70
C PRO A 433 -0.14 -15.25 9.67
N PHE A 434 0.60 -16.32 9.95
CA PHE A 434 0.62 -17.50 9.07
C PHE A 434 -0.75 -18.20 9.04
N SER A 435 -1.42 -18.34 10.19
CA SER A 435 -2.78 -18.88 10.28
C SER A 435 -3.78 -18.02 9.51
N TYR A 436 -3.73 -16.69 9.68
CA TYR A 436 -4.56 -15.76 8.93
C TYR A 436 -4.30 -15.85 7.42
N ALA A 437 -3.04 -15.91 6.99
CA ALA A 437 -2.68 -16.06 5.58
C ALA A 437 -3.26 -17.32 4.94
N LEU A 438 -3.35 -18.46 5.67
CA LEU A 438 -3.89 -19.70 5.09
C LEU A 438 -5.42 -19.82 5.17
N PHE A 439 -6.05 -19.24 6.20
CA PHE A 439 -7.45 -19.52 6.58
C PHE A 439 -8.35 -18.28 6.77
N GLY A 440 -7.79 -17.07 6.81
CA GLY A 440 -8.50 -15.86 7.25
C GLY A 440 -8.79 -15.80 8.75
N ASP A 441 -8.18 -16.69 9.54
CA ASP A 441 -8.41 -16.86 10.98
C ASP A 441 -7.06 -17.10 11.68
N VAL A 442 -6.70 -16.21 12.61
CA VAL A 442 -5.48 -16.33 13.43
C VAL A 442 -5.52 -17.54 14.38
N THR A 443 -6.71 -18.00 14.75
CA THR A 443 -6.89 -18.94 15.86
C THR A 443 -6.55 -20.39 15.52
N VAL A 444 -6.52 -20.78 14.24
CA VAL A 444 -6.30 -22.18 13.82
C VAL A 444 -4.94 -22.69 14.29
N PHE A 445 -3.84 -21.95 14.05
CA PHE A 445 -2.52 -22.32 14.56
C PHE A 445 -2.18 -21.69 15.92
N LEU A 446 -2.93 -20.70 16.41
CA LEU A 446 -2.76 -20.21 17.78
C LEU A 446 -3.33 -21.20 18.81
N ASN A 447 -4.46 -21.84 18.54
CA ASN A 447 -5.04 -22.85 19.44
C ASN A 447 -4.34 -24.21 19.30
N GLU A 448 -3.94 -24.59 18.08
CA GLU A 448 -3.35 -25.90 17.77
C GLU A 448 -2.03 -25.72 16.98
N PRO A 449 -0.95 -25.22 17.61
CA PRO A 449 0.31 -24.90 16.93
C PRO A 449 1.06 -26.14 16.41
N ASP A 450 0.77 -27.32 16.95
CA ASP A 450 1.29 -28.60 16.47
C ASP A 450 0.85 -28.90 15.03
N LYS A 451 -0.30 -28.35 14.57
CA LYS A 451 -0.76 -28.47 13.18
C LYS A 451 0.26 -27.96 12.16
N VAL A 452 1.09 -26.96 12.49
CA VAL A 452 2.15 -26.47 11.58
C VAL A 452 3.16 -27.57 11.24
N ALA A 453 3.28 -28.63 12.05
CA ALA A 453 4.08 -29.81 11.79
C ALA A 453 3.32 -30.93 11.01
N THR A 454 2.18 -30.64 10.37
CA THR A 454 1.31 -31.62 9.71
C THR A 454 0.84 -31.17 8.32
N SER A 455 0.36 -32.09 7.47
CA SER A 455 -0.08 -31.79 6.10
C SER A 455 1.06 -31.13 5.29
N TYR A 456 0.76 -30.15 4.45
CA TYR A 456 1.72 -29.34 3.71
C TYR A 456 2.24 -28.12 4.50
N TYR A 457 1.61 -27.77 5.64
CA TYR A 457 1.96 -26.61 6.46
C TYR A 457 3.45 -26.47 6.84
N PRO A 458 4.22 -27.55 7.10
CA PRO A 458 5.65 -27.45 7.38
C PRO A 458 6.43 -26.70 6.31
N ILE A 459 6.16 -26.95 5.03
CA ILE A 459 6.87 -26.32 3.91
C ILE A 459 6.21 -24.99 3.53
N ALA A 460 4.87 -24.92 3.57
CA ALA A 460 4.14 -23.68 3.33
C ALA A 460 4.54 -22.54 4.28
N SER A 461 4.96 -22.82 5.53
CA SER A 461 5.49 -21.80 6.44
C SER A 461 6.74 -21.08 5.90
N ALA A 462 7.61 -21.80 5.17
CA ALA A 462 8.81 -21.25 4.57
C ALA A 462 8.53 -20.51 3.26
N ILE A 463 7.55 -20.96 2.48
CA ILE A 463 7.10 -20.24 1.28
C ILE A 463 6.39 -18.95 1.67
N TRP A 464 5.48 -18.99 2.66
CA TRP A 464 4.84 -17.80 3.24
C TRP A 464 5.89 -16.76 3.66
N PHE A 465 6.87 -17.15 4.48
CA PHE A 465 7.96 -16.26 4.88
C PHE A 465 8.79 -15.74 3.70
N SER A 466 8.88 -16.51 2.60
CA SER A 466 9.63 -16.09 1.41
C SER A 466 8.88 -15.06 0.55
N VAL A 467 7.55 -15.13 0.48
CA VAL A 467 6.71 -14.19 -0.30
C VAL A 467 6.30 -12.96 0.50
N THR A 468 6.15 -13.07 1.83
CA THR A 468 5.65 -11.99 2.69
C THR A 468 6.80 -11.10 3.18
N PRO A 469 6.87 -9.82 2.76
CA PRO A 469 7.84 -8.87 3.32
C PRO A 469 7.51 -8.53 4.78
N GLN A 470 8.52 -8.15 5.56
CA GLN A 470 8.37 -7.72 6.95
C GLN A 470 9.14 -6.42 7.16
N SER A 471 8.45 -5.28 7.07
CA SER A 471 9.06 -3.94 7.10
C SER A 471 10.09 -3.80 8.25
N PRO A 472 11.31 -3.32 8.00
CA PRO A 472 11.82 -2.74 6.74
C PRO A 472 12.40 -3.74 5.71
N LYS A 473 12.26 -5.05 5.93
CA LYS A 473 12.85 -6.10 5.09
C LYS A 473 11.99 -6.34 3.82
N PRO A 474 12.60 -6.43 2.63
CA PRO A 474 11.91 -6.92 1.42
C PRO A 474 11.56 -8.41 1.56
N SER A 475 10.74 -8.93 0.65
CA SER A 475 10.51 -10.37 0.54
C SER A 475 11.74 -11.07 -0.05
N ILE A 476 11.96 -12.33 0.32
CA ILE A 476 13.00 -13.18 -0.30
C ILE A 476 12.71 -13.35 -1.80
N LEU A 477 11.42 -13.42 -2.16
CA LEU A 477 10.96 -13.50 -3.55
C LEU A 477 11.47 -12.32 -4.38
N HIS A 478 11.31 -11.07 -3.92
CA HIS A 478 11.74 -9.88 -4.70
C HIS A 478 13.27 -9.75 -4.79
N ILE A 479 14.02 -10.24 -3.80
CA ILE A 479 15.49 -10.32 -3.91
C ILE A 479 15.89 -11.33 -5.01
N MET A 480 15.20 -12.47 -5.08
CA MET A 480 15.60 -13.60 -5.92
C MET A 480 15.05 -13.58 -7.35
N ASP A 481 13.93 -12.90 -7.59
CA ASP A 481 13.42 -12.60 -8.95
C ASP A 481 14.00 -11.31 -9.55
N GLY A 482 14.81 -10.57 -8.78
CA GLY A 482 15.49 -9.35 -9.20
C GLY A 482 14.59 -8.11 -9.29
N THR A 483 13.35 -8.16 -8.80
CA THR A 483 12.44 -7.00 -8.80
C THR A 483 12.74 -6.01 -7.66
N TRP A 484 13.39 -6.46 -6.58
CA TRP A 484 14.01 -5.57 -5.60
C TRP A 484 15.38 -5.10 -6.10
N VAL A 485 15.54 -3.79 -6.23
CA VAL A 485 16.81 -3.14 -6.58
C VAL A 485 17.23 -2.26 -5.39
N PRO A 486 18.36 -2.54 -4.73
CA PRO A 486 18.82 -1.75 -3.58
C PRO A 486 19.08 -0.30 -3.97
N ASN A 487 18.70 0.63 -3.09
CA ASN A 487 18.97 2.04 -3.26
C ASN A 487 20.29 2.46 -2.58
N GLU A 488 20.63 3.75 -2.59
CA GLU A 488 21.87 4.25 -1.98
C GLU A 488 21.96 3.96 -0.47
N VAL A 489 20.83 3.85 0.24
CA VAL A 489 20.79 3.50 1.67
C VAL A 489 21.13 2.03 1.88
N ASP A 490 20.55 1.12 1.09
CA ASP A 490 20.89 -0.30 1.13
C ASP A 490 22.37 -0.54 0.81
N LEU A 491 22.87 0.11 -0.26
CA LEU A 491 24.26 0.00 -0.72
C LEU A 491 25.27 0.58 0.27
N ALA A 492 24.95 1.70 0.94
CA ALA A 492 25.77 2.26 2.01
C ALA A 492 25.83 1.36 3.26
N ARG A 493 24.85 0.47 3.42
CA ARG A 493 24.75 -0.55 4.48
C ARG A 493 25.30 -1.91 4.04
N GLY A 494 26.01 -1.96 2.92
CA GLY A 494 26.62 -3.17 2.36
C GLY A 494 25.62 -4.14 1.72
N ILE A 495 24.31 -3.86 1.73
CA ILE A 495 23.29 -4.81 1.26
C ILE A 495 23.22 -4.77 -0.27
N ARG A 496 23.55 -5.90 -0.91
CA ARG A 496 23.56 -6.07 -2.38
C ARG A 496 22.60 -7.19 -2.81
N PRO A 497 22.21 -7.26 -4.11
CA PRO A 497 21.42 -8.39 -4.61
C PRO A 497 22.20 -9.70 -4.50
N GLY A 498 21.57 -10.74 -3.95
CA GLY A 498 22.20 -12.05 -3.78
C GLY A 498 21.66 -12.82 -2.59
N PHE A 499 22.18 -14.03 -2.40
CA PHE A 499 21.80 -14.90 -1.29
C PHE A 499 22.11 -14.31 0.10
N GLY A 500 23.15 -13.47 0.22
CA GLY A 500 23.50 -12.76 1.45
C GLY A 500 22.38 -11.88 2.00
N ALA A 501 21.75 -11.11 1.11
CA ALA A 501 20.59 -10.28 1.46
C ALA A 501 19.42 -11.13 2.01
N THR A 502 19.19 -12.32 1.44
CA THR A 502 18.14 -13.22 1.96
C THR A 502 18.49 -13.81 3.33
N THR A 503 19.76 -14.08 3.64
CA THR A 503 20.21 -14.41 5.01
C THR A 503 19.92 -13.26 5.99
N ASN A 504 20.16 -12.02 5.57
CA ASN A 504 19.87 -10.82 6.37
C ASN A 504 18.36 -10.67 6.64
N VAL A 505 17.50 -10.96 5.66
CA VAL A 505 16.04 -11.04 5.85
C VAL A 505 15.68 -12.11 6.89
N VAL A 506 16.22 -13.33 6.77
CA VAL A 506 15.90 -14.46 7.66
C VAL A 506 16.33 -14.20 9.11
N ASN A 507 17.59 -13.81 9.35
CA ASN A 507 18.15 -13.72 10.71
C ASN A 507 19.30 -12.71 10.86
N GLY A 508 19.28 -11.61 10.11
CA GLY A 508 20.41 -10.67 10.03
C GLY A 508 20.86 -10.04 11.34
N GLY A 509 19.97 -9.88 12.32
CA GLY A 509 20.31 -9.37 13.66
C GLY A 509 21.22 -10.29 14.49
N ILE A 510 21.38 -11.55 14.08
CA ILE A 510 22.24 -12.56 14.71
C ILE A 510 23.38 -12.98 13.77
N GLU A 511 23.08 -13.15 12.47
CA GLU A 511 23.99 -13.78 11.51
C GLU A 511 24.83 -12.79 10.67
N CYS A 512 24.41 -11.53 10.57
CA CYS A 512 25.02 -10.51 9.69
C CYS A 512 25.61 -9.35 10.50
N GLY A 513 26.48 -8.54 9.89
CA GLY A 513 27.01 -7.27 10.44
C GLY A 513 27.87 -7.34 11.72
N GLN A 514 27.91 -8.49 12.41
CA GLN A 514 28.60 -8.69 13.69
C GLN A 514 29.98 -9.36 13.57
N SER A 515 30.66 -9.19 12.43
CA SER A 515 32.06 -9.62 12.29
C SER A 515 32.97 -8.46 12.69
N THR A 516 33.94 -8.70 13.59
CA THR A 516 34.82 -7.64 14.13
C THR A 516 35.78 -7.04 13.08
N ASP A 517 35.82 -7.63 11.90
CA ASP A 517 36.63 -7.22 10.75
C ASP A 517 35.82 -7.06 9.44
N GLY A 518 34.48 -7.21 9.48
CA GLY A 518 33.62 -7.08 8.30
C GLY A 518 33.67 -8.25 7.29
N VAL A 519 34.47 -9.28 7.55
CA VAL A 519 34.83 -10.32 6.55
C VAL A 519 34.49 -11.74 7.00
N ASN A 520 34.48 -12.04 8.31
CA ASN A 520 34.20 -13.40 8.78
C ASN A 520 32.69 -13.70 8.85
N GLU A 521 32.21 -14.59 7.99
CA GLU A 521 30.85 -15.17 8.07
C GLU A 521 30.63 -15.90 9.40
N LYS A 522 29.44 -15.70 9.99
CA LYS A 522 28.99 -16.51 11.14
C LYS A 522 28.77 -17.96 10.69
N PRO A 523 28.98 -18.97 11.54
CA PRO A 523 28.81 -20.38 11.15
C PRO A 523 27.44 -20.70 10.54
N GLN A 524 26.37 -20.07 11.04
CA GLN A 524 25.00 -20.24 10.51
C GLN A 524 24.88 -19.70 9.07
N SER A 525 25.42 -18.52 8.80
CA SER A 525 25.49 -17.95 7.44
C SER A 525 26.37 -18.80 6.52
N ALA A 526 27.55 -19.23 7.00
CA ALA A 526 28.45 -20.11 6.26
C ALA A 526 27.78 -21.44 5.86
N ASN A 527 27.01 -22.06 6.76
CA ASN A 527 26.19 -23.22 6.48
C ASN A 527 25.14 -22.93 5.39
N ARG A 528 24.36 -21.84 5.51
CA ARG A 528 23.38 -21.43 4.49
C ARG A 528 24.04 -21.30 3.11
N ILE A 529 25.23 -20.70 3.04
CA ILE A 529 26.02 -20.57 1.80
C ILE A 529 26.46 -21.93 1.25
N GLU A 530 26.85 -22.87 2.12
CA GLU A 530 27.23 -24.23 1.72
C GLU A 530 26.04 -24.99 1.14
N TYR A 531 24.89 -24.98 1.83
CA TYR A 531 23.63 -25.51 1.29
C TYR A 531 23.31 -24.87 -0.07
N TYR A 532 23.36 -23.54 -0.15
CA TYR A 532 23.02 -22.80 -1.37
C TYR A 532 23.91 -23.19 -2.55
N LYS A 533 25.23 -23.24 -2.36
CA LYS A 533 26.17 -23.64 -3.42
C LYS A 533 25.89 -25.06 -3.91
N GLY A 534 25.63 -26.00 -3.01
CA GLY A 534 25.32 -27.39 -3.37
C GLY A 534 24.02 -27.53 -4.17
N ILE A 535 22.92 -26.99 -3.65
CA ILE A 535 21.61 -27.08 -4.33
C ILE A 535 21.56 -26.22 -5.60
N ALA A 536 22.24 -25.07 -5.65
CA ALA A 536 22.37 -24.26 -6.85
C ALA A 536 23.10 -25.01 -7.97
N ALA A 537 24.22 -25.67 -7.65
CA ALA A 537 24.92 -26.52 -8.60
C ALA A 537 24.06 -27.68 -9.09
N HIS A 538 23.35 -28.38 -8.18
CA HIS A 538 22.46 -29.49 -8.54
C HIS A 538 21.30 -29.07 -9.45
N LEU A 539 20.65 -27.94 -9.13
CA LEU A 539 19.51 -27.44 -9.90
C LEU A 539 19.91 -26.64 -11.15
N ASN A 540 21.20 -26.46 -11.46
CA ASN A 540 21.69 -25.56 -12.52
C ASN A 540 21.25 -24.09 -12.34
N VAL A 541 21.32 -23.57 -11.10
CA VAL A 541 21.24 -22.13 -10.82
C VAL A 541 22.63 -21.51 -11.02
N PRO A 542 22.79 -20.55 -11.94
CA PRO A 542 24.05 -19.82 -12.05
C PRO A 542 24.23 -18.89 -10.85
N ILE A 543 25.36 -19.01 -10.17
CA ILE A 543 25.83 -18.03 -9.19
C ILE A 543 26.71 -17.03 -9.94
N GLY A 544 26.32 -15.76 -9.93
CA GLY A 544 27.09 -14.70 -10.60
C GLY A 544 28.44 -14.44 -9.91
N ALA A 545 29.45 -13.96 -10.66
CA ALA A 545 30.71 -13.54 -10.07
C ALA A 545 30.54 -12.37 -9.09
N ASP A 546 29.55 -11.50 -9.35
CA ASP A 546 29.17 -10.35 -8.54
C ASP A 546 28.04 -10.67 -7.54
N GLU A 547 27.61 -11.94 -7.43
CA GLU A 547 26.54 -12.33 -6.51
C GLU A 547 27.07 -12.48 -5.08
N GLU A 548 26.61 -11.60 -4.18
CA GLU A 548 27.00 -11.64 -2.78
C GLU A 548 26.25 -12.77 -2.04
N LEU A 549 26.97 -13.85 -1.72
CA LEU A 549 26.42 -15.01 -1.01
C LEU A 549 26.38 -14.83 0.50
N GLY A 550 27.33 -14.08 1.07
CA GLY A 550 27.49 -13.86 2.50
C GLY A 550 26.84 -12.57 3.00
N CYS A 551 26.77 -12.40 4.31
CA CYS A 551 26.24 -11.19 4.93
C CYS A 551 27.10 -10.62 6.07
N ALA A 552 28.35 -11.09 6.23
CA ALA A 552 29.26 -10.64 7.30
C ALA A 552 29.48 -9.12 7.34
N GLY A 553 29.46 -8.48 6.17
CA GLY A 553 29.60 -7.03 5.98
C GLY A 553 28.28 -6.27 5.76
N GLN A 554 27.13 -6.94 5.92
CA GLN A 554 25.82 -6.32 5.75
C GLN A 554 25.23 -5.85 7.08
N ASP A 555 24.86 -4.58 7.12
CA ASP A 555 24.10 -3.97 8.19
C ASP A 555 22.61 -4.39 8.13
N SER A 556 21.82 -4.15 9.18
CA SER A 556 20.38 -4.44 9.18
C SER A 556 19.60 -3.51 8.24
N TYR A 557 18.53 -4.02 7.60
CA TYR A 557 17.58 -3.22 6.81
C TYR A 557 16.98 -2.04 7.61
N VAL A 558 16.63 -0.96 6.90
CA VAL A 558 16.01 0.27 7.44
C VAL A 558 14.89 0.75 6.51
N VAL A 559 13.95 1.56 7.03
CA VAL A 559 12.71 1.94 6.33
C VAL A 559 12.96 2.83 5.11
N GLU A 560 14.13 3.45 5.03
CA GLU A 560 14.61 4.25 3.90
C GLU A 560 15.25 3.40 2.78
N GLY A 561 15.47 2.10 3.02
CA GLY A 561 15.94 1.15 2.00
C GLY A 561 14.85 0.83 0.97
N ALA A 562 15.23 0.28 -0.18
CA ALA A 562 14.28 -0.04 -1.26
C ALA A 562 13.29 -1.16 -0.90
N GLY A 563 13.59 -1.94 0.14
CA GLY A 563 12.68 -2.91 0.74
C GLY A 563 11.76 -2.35 1.83
N GLY A 564 11.93 -1.08 2.20
CA GLY A 564 11.24 -0.37 3.29
C GLY A 564 9.77 -0.04 3.02
N LEU A 565 9.02 -0.97 2.43
CA LEU A 565 7.57 -0.82 2.28
C LEU A 565 6.94 -0.67 3.66
N LEU A 566 6.18 0.42 3.86
CA LEU A 566 5.47 0.67 5.11
C LEU A 566 4.24 -0.24 5.14
N LEU A 567 4.23 -1.22 6.04
CA LEU A 567 3.30 -2.37 6.00
C LEU A 567 2.33 -2.42 7.19
N ASN A 568 2.40 -1.48 8.12
CA ASN A 568 1.55 -1.47 9.31
C ASN A 568 0.77 -0.17 9.38
N TRP A 569 -0.43 -0.19 9.95
CA TRP A 569 -1.18 1.01 10.29
C TRP A 569 -0.91 1.45 11.72
N ASP A 570 -0.76 2.75 11.91
CA ASP A 570 -0.78 3.37 13.24
C ASP A 570 -1.52 4.72 13.20
N GLN A 571 -1.87 5.24 14.37
CA GLN A 571 -2.47 6.56 14.52
C GLN A 571 -1.59 7.63 13.86
N ASP A 572 -2.21 8.51 13.06
CA ASP A 572 -1.49 9.67 12.55
C ASP A 572 -1.38 10.78 13.60
N TRP A 573 -0.19 10.88 14.21
CA TRP A 573 0.16 11.94 15.17
C TRP A 573 0.44 13.32 14.53
N GLY A 574 0.15 13.51 13.24
CA GLY A 574 0.32 14.78 12.54
C GLY A 574 -0.52 15.92 13.14
N TYR A 575 0.02 17.13 13.10
CA TYR A 575 -0.71 18.36 13.47
C TYR A 575 -1.38 18.98 12.25
N TYR A 576 -2.70 19.15 12.33
CA TYR A 576 -3.53 19.71 11.26
C TYR A 576 -4.28 20.93 11.79
N PRO A 577 -3.87 22.17 11.47
CA PRO A 577 -4.44 23.38 12.07
C PRO A 577 -5.95 23.55 11.85
N ASP A 578 -6.47 22.96 10.77
CA ASP A 578 -7.87 23.04 10.36
C ASP A 578 -8.76 21.94 11.03
N MET A 579 -8.17 21.03 11.80
CA MET A 579 -8.89 19.93 12.49
C MET A 579 -9.10 20.21 13.99
N PRO A 580 -10.13 19.62 14.63
CA PRO A 580 -10.39 19.78 16.07
C PRO A 580 -9.19 19.47 16.96
N GLY A 581 -8.78 20.46 17.75
CA GLY A 581 -7.62 20.34 18.65
C GLY A 581 -6.28 20.15 17.92
N GLY A 582 -6.24 20.38 16.60
CA GLY A 582 -5.05 20.21 15.77
C GLY A 582 -4.68 18.77 15.42
N LYS A 583 -5.57 17.79 15.61
CA LYS A 583 -5.23 16.35 15.53
C LYS A 583 -5.82 15.65 14.30
N SER A 584 -5.09 14.67 13.78
CA SER A 584 -5.62 13.71 12.79
C SER A 584 -6.69 12.79 13.40
N PHE A 585 -7.65 12.39 12.57
CA PHE A 585 -8.65 11.34 12.85
C PHE A 585 -8.50 10.14 11.90
N ALA A 586 -7.27 9.92 11.41
CA ALA A 586 -6.90 8.89 10.46
C ALA A 586 -5.75 8.02 10.99
N CYS A 587 -5.61 6.82 10.44
CA CYS A 587 -4.37 6.07 10.52
C CYS A 587 -3.46 6.39 9.32
N LYS A 588 -2.19 6.00 9.40
CA LYS A 588 -1.23 6.07 8.31
C LYS A 588 -0.34 4.83 8.28
N LEU A 589 0.32 4.59 7.15
CA LEU A 589 1.33 3.56 7.04
C LEU A 589 2.58 3.92 7.86
N VAL A 590 3.12 2.93 8.56
CA VAL A 590 4.36 3.01 9.33
C VAL A 590 5.25 1.78 9.08
N GLY A 591 6.55 1.93 9.33
CA GLY A 591 7.58 0.91 9.08
C GLY A 591 7.97 0.07 10.30
N TYR A 592 7.31 0.27 11.45
CA TYR A 592 7.42 -0.59 12.62
C TYR A 592 6.15 -1.45 12.75
N GLN A 593 6.29 -2.62 13.38
CA GLN A 593 5.18 -3.57 13.53
C GLN A 593 4.10 -3.02 14.48
N THR A 594 2.83 -3.19 14.11
CA THR A 594 1.67 -2.89 14.96
C THR A 594 0.67 -4.05 14.93
N ALA A 595 -0.49 -3.89 15.57
CA ALA A 595 -1.59 -4.84 15.51
C ALA A 595 -2.36 -4.83 14.17
N TYR A 596 -2.03 -3.92 13.24
CA TYR A 596 -2.82 -3.64 12.04
C TYR A 596 -1.95 -3.75 10.79
N ASP A 597 -1.99 -4.88 10.12
CA ASP A 597 -1.23 -5.10 8.87
C ASP A 597 -1.98 -4.46 7.69
N ALA A 598 -1.25 -3.80 6.79
CA ALA A 598 -1.79 -3.15 5.59
C ALA A 598 -1.89 -4.08 4.36
N LEU A 599 -1.41 -5.32 4.50
CA LEU A 599 -1.69 -6.45 3.62
C LEU A 599 -3.05 -7.11 3.94
N GLU A 600 -3.53 -7.02 5.18
CA GLU A 600 -4.86 -7.47 5.60
C GLU A 600 -5.94 -6.50 5.09
N LYS A 601 -7.00 -7.01 4.44
CA LYS A 601 -8.13 -6.16 4.01
C LYS A 601 -8.90 -5.69 5.25
N GLY A 602 -9.12 -4.38 5.36
CA GLY A 602 -9.82 -3.78 6.48
C GLY A 602 -8.92 -3.48 7.68
N GLY A 603 -7.60 -3.71 7.59
CA GLY A 603 -6.64 -3.33 8.63
C GLY A 603 -6.67 -1.83 8.94
N TYR A 604 -6.98 -0.99 7.94
CA TYR A 604 -7.20 0.45 8.14
C TYR A 604 -8.47 0.72 8.97
N GLU A 605 -9.56 -0.01 8.69
CA GLU A 605 -10.81 0.08 9.47
C GLU A 605 -10.60 -0.38 10.92
N GLU A 606 -9.84 -1.46 11.16
CA GLU A 606 -9.47 -1.90 12.50
C GLU A 606 -8.66 -0.85 13.27
N CYS A 607 -7.62 -0.30 12.65
CA CYS A 607 -6.78 0.75 13.24
C CYS A 607 -7.61 1.99 13.63
N VAL A 608 -8.48 2.45 12.73
CA VAL A 608 -9.29 3.65 12.95
C VAL A 608 -10.36 3.41 14.03
N LYS A 609 -11.00 2.23 14.07
CA LYS A 609 -11.89 1.85 15.18
C LYS A 609 -11.19 1.87 16.53
N ASN A 610 -9.98 1.32 16.61
CA ASN A 610 -9.22 1.23 17.86
C ASN A 610 -8.84 2.61 18.42
N TYR A 611 -8.22 3.47 17.60
CA TYR A 611 -7.68 4.73 18.09
C TYR A 611 -8.71 5.85 18.23
N PHE A 612 -9.83 5.79 17.51
CA PHE A 612 -10.81 6.88 17.46
C PHE A 612 -12.22 6.48 17.93
N GLY A 613 -12.47 5.21 18.26
CA GLY A 613 -13.74 4.75 18.82
C GLY A 613 -14.94 4.91 17.89
N VAL A 614 -14.71 4.92 16.58
CA VAL A 614 -15.76 5.20 15.58
C VAL A 614 -16.72 4.04 15.38
N THR A 615 -17.98 4.36 15.08
CA THR A 615 -18.97 3.37 14.63
C THR A 615 -18.98 3.31 13.11
N VAL A 616 -18.55 2.19 12.52
CA VAL A 616 -18.57 2.05 11.06
C VAL A 616 -19.94 1.57 10.58
N LEU A 617 -20.45 2.22 9.54
CA LEU A 617 -21.74 1.94 8.94
C LEU A 617 -21.59 1.41 7.52
N ASP A 618 -22.41 0.41 7.21
CA ASP A 618 -22.62 -0.16 5.89
C ASP A 618 -23.57 0.78 5.10
N LYS A 619 -23.15 1.24 3.93
CA LYS A 619 -23.95 1.99 2.96
C LYS A 619 -23.86 1.36 1.59
#